data_AF-A0A965EK36-F1
#
_entry.id   AF-A0A965EK36-F1
#
_cell.length_a   1.000
_cell.length_b   1.000
_cell.length_c   1.000
_cell.angle_alpha   90.00
_cell.angle_beta   90.00
_cell.angle_gamma   90.00
#
_symmetry.space_group_name_H-M   'P 1'
#
loop_
_entity.id
_entity.type
_entity.pdbx_description
1 polymer ?
#
loop_
_entity_poly.entity_id
_entity_poly.type
_entity_poly.pdbx_seq_one_letter_code
_entity_poly.pdbx_strand_id
1 'polypeptide(L)'
;MIIKDLGRTDSALTITTYMVLLLIPISLVPALFVWEWPTWEQLGWLLLIGICGSAGHLLLNHALKQAPTNVVMPIDFVRLIWVAIFGYFLFGEVPDVFVWIGGAMIFASGLWIAHTENRKRKEAPDDGSG
;
A
#
# COMPACT_ATOMS: atom_id res chain seq x y z
N MET A 1 28.44 -16.91 -5.63
CA MET A 1 27.86 -16.45 -4.34
C MET A 1 28.21 -14.97 -4.10
N ILE A 2 27.91 -14.09 -5.09
CA ILE A 2 28.10 -12.61 -5.02
C ILE A 2 26.80 -11.88 -5.40
N ILE A 3 25.82 -12.59 -5.97
CA ILE A 3 24.52 -12.04 -6.42
C ILE A 3 23.51 -11.88 -5.27
N LYS A 4 23.79 -12.46 -4.10
CA LYS A 4 22.82 -12.52 -2.99
C LYS A 4 22.80 -11.28 -2.10
N ASP A 5 23.67 -10.30 -2.34
CA ASP A 5 23.88 -9.17 -1.44
C ASP A 5 23.81 -7.77 -2.06
N LEU A 6 23.40 -7.65 -3.33
CA LEU A 6 23.12 -6.33 -3.95
C LEU A 6 21.61 -6.02 -4.07
N GLY A 7 20.73 -6.94 -3.67
CA GLY A 7 19.28 -6.80 -3.86
C GLY A 7 18.47 -6.42 -2.62
N ARG A 8 19.07 -6.36 -1.43
CA ARG A 8 18.31 -6.25 -0.16
C ARG A 8 17.93 -4.82 0.25
N THR A 9 18.48 -3.81 -0.44
CA THR A 9 18.24 -2.39 -0.11
C THR A 9 18.02 -1.50 -1.32
N ASP A 10 18.44 -1.94 -2.51
CA ASP A 10 18.36 -1.17 -3.76
C ASP A 10 17.00 -1.23 -4.48
N SER A 11 16.00 -1.95 -3.97
CA SER A 11 14.78 -2.17 -4.75
C SER A 11 13.75 -1.05 -4.60
N ALA A 12 13.28 -0.70 -3.39
CA ALA A 12 12.10 0.18 -3.25
C ALA A 12 12.37 1.67 -3.53
N LEU A 13 13.48 2.23 -2.99
CA LEU A 13 13.81 3.65 -3.18
C LEU A 13 14.18 3.92 -4.64
N THR A 14 14.97 3.04 -5.23
CA THR A 14 15.38 3.09 -6.63
C THR A 14 14.18 2.94 -7.56
N ILE A 15 13.27 1.98 -7.31
CA ILE A 15 12.01 1.85 -8.08
C ILE A 15 11.17 3.13 -7.97
N THR A 16 11.00 3.68 -6.77
CA THR A 16 10.24 4.93 -6.59
C THR A 16 10.91 6.09 -7.31
N THR A 17 12.23 6.18 -7.24
CA THR A 17 13.03 7.22 -7.90
C THR A 17 12.91 7.11 -9.42
N TYR A 18 13.06 5.91 -9.98
CA TYR A 18 12.86 5.68 -11.42
C TYR A 18 11.42 5.96 -11.86
N MET A 19 10.42 5.58 -11.06
CA MET A 19 9.01 5.92 -11.33
C MET A 19 8.80 7.43 -11.38
N VAL A 20 9.28 8.17 -10.39
CA VAL A 20 9.15 9.62 -10.35
C VAL A 20 9.93 10.26 -11.50
N LEU A 21 11.13 9.78 -11.79
CA LEU A 21 11.98 10.28 -12.88
C LEU A 21 11.34 10.07 -14.25
N LEU A 22 10.60 8.98 -14.45
CA LEU A 22 9.77 8.75 -15.64
C LEU A 22 8.47 9.57 -15.63
N LEU A 23 7.82 9.71 -14.47
CA LEU A 23 6.57 10.46 -14.33
C LEU A 23 6.77 11.98 -14.50
N ILE A 24 7.92 12.54 -14.13
CA ILE A 24 8.22 13.96 -14.29
C ILE A 24 8.02 14.42 -15.75
N PRO A 25 8.73 13.88 -16.76
CA PRO A 25 8.55 14.32 -18.15
C PRO A 25 7.17 13.98 -18.70
N ILE A 26 6.58 12.85 -18.27
CA ILE A 26 5.22 12.47 -18.68
C ILE A 26 4.19 13.47 -18.15
N SER A 27 4.32 13.92 -16.91
CA SER A 27 3.45 14.92 -16.31
C SER A 27 3.71 16.33 -16.84
N LEU A 28 4.95 16.62 -17.27
CA LEU A 28 5.32 17.92 -17.82
C LEU A 28 4.57 18.22 -19.12
N VAL A 29 4.36 17.21 -19.97
CA VAL A 29 3.63 17.37 -21.25
C VAL A 29 2.21 17.94 -21.05
N PRO A 30 1.29 17.33 -20.29
CA PRO A 30 -0.03 17.89 -20.03
C PRO A 30 0.07 19.17 -19.20
N ALA A 31 1.02 19.26 -18.28
CA ALA A 31 1.23 20.44 -17.46
C ALA A 31 1.51 21.69 -18.32
N LEU A 32 2.21 21.57 -19.46
CA LEU A 32 2.41 22.69 -20.38
C LEU A 32 1.12 23.22 -21.03
N PHE A 33 0.05 22.40 -21.11
CA PHE A 33 -1.22 22.80 -21.73
C PHE A 33 -2.26 23.30 -20.71
N VAL A 34 -2.21 22.82 -19.47
CA VAL A 34 -3.21 23.12 -18.42
C VAL A 34 -2.59 23.59 -17.10
N TRP A 35 -1.41 24.23 -17.16
CA TRP A 35 -0.73 24.70 -15.94
C TRP A 35 -1.57 25.74 -15.18
N GLU A 36 -1.97 25.39 -13.96
CA GLU A 36 -2.53 26.34 -13.00
C GLU A 36 -1.61 26.43 -11.78
N TRP A 37 -1.33 27.66 -11.34
CA TRP A 37 -0.54 27.86 -10.14
C TRP A 37 -1.35 27.47 -8.90
N PRO A 38 -0.87 26.52 -8.09
CA PRO A 38 -1.59 26.09 -6.92
C PRO A 38 -1.68 27.23 -5.91
N THR A 39 -2.83 27.34 -5.27
CA THR A 39 -3.06 28.26 -4.14
C THR A 39 -2.26 27.82 -2.90
N TRP A 40 -2.07 28.73 -1.94
CA TRP A 40 -1.34 28.39 -0.70
C TRP A 40 -1.99 27.26 0.10
N GLU A 41 -3.32 27.15 0.05
CA GLU A 41 -4.04 26.04 0.67
C GLU A 41 -3.72 24.71 -0.03
N GLN A 42 -3.78 24.68 -1.36
CA GLN A 42 -3.44 23.49 -2.15
C GLN A 42 -1.98 23.06 -1.93
N LEU A 43 -1.06 24.00 -1.76
CA LEU A 43 0.33 23.70 -1.43
C LEU A 43 0.47 23.07 -0.04
N GLY A 44 -0.32 23.51 0.94
CA GLY A 44 -0.40 22.87 2.26
C GLY A 44 -0.85 21.42 2.16
N TRP A 45 -1.93 21.16 1.43
CA TRP A 45 -2.41 19.80 1.16
C TRP A 45 -1.40 18.95 0.39
N LEU A 46 -0.72 19.52 -0.60
CA LEU A 46 0.30 18.82 -1.40
C LEU A 46 1.50 18.40 -0.53
N LEU A 47 1.93 19.27 0.40
CA LEU A 47 2.97 18.94 1.37
C LEU A 47 2.52 17.81 2.30
N LEU A 48 1.31 17.87 2.84
CA LEU A 48 0.76 16.82 3.70
C LEU A 48 0.70 15.47 2.98
N ILE A 49 0.18 15.46 1.75
CA ILE A 49 0.12 14.24 0.91
C ILE A 49 1.54 13.71 0.65
N GLY A 50 2.49 14.59 0.34
CA GLY A 50 3.89 14.21 0.12
C GLY A 50 4.54 13.58 1.36
N ILE A 51 4.33 14.16 2.54
CA ILE A 51 4.85 13.64 3.81
C ILE A 51 4.20 12.30 4.16
N CYS A 52 2.87 12.22 4.11
CA CYS A 52 2.12 10.98 4.39
C CYS A 52 2.47 9.87 3.41
N GLY A 53 2.56 10.17 2.11
CA GLY A 53 2.94 9.21 1.07
C GLY A 53 4.36 8.70 1.26
N SER A 54 5.32 9.61 1.53
CA SER A 54 6.71 9.23 1.81
C SER A 54 6.82 8.37 3.06
N ALA A 55 6.13 8.74 4.15
CA ALA A 55 6.07 7.93 5.37
C ALA A 55 5.48 6.55 5.10
N GLY A 56 4.41 6.46 4.30
CA GLY A 56 3.81 5.20 3.87
C GLY A 56 4.79 4.31 3.09
N HIS A 57 5.56 4.89 2.16
CA HIS A 57 6.59 4.15 1.42
C HIS A 57 7.73 3.65 2.33
N LEU A 58 8.15 4.46 3.30
CA LEU A 58 9.17 4.06 4.28
C LEU A 58 8.68 2.89 5.15
N LEU A 59 7.43 2.97 5.62
CA LEU A 59 6.80 1.90 6.40
C LEU A 59 6.66 0.61 5.58
N LEU A 60 6.23 0.71 4.32
CA LEU A 60 6.13 -0.44 3.42
C LEU A 60 7.50 -1.09 3.19
N ASN A 61 8.54 -0.29 2.95
CA ASN A 61 9.90 -0.79 2.80
C ASN A 61 10.38 -1.50 4.08
N HIS A 62 10.05 -0.95 5.26
CA HIS A 62 10.38 -1.56 6.53
C HIS A 62 9.61 -2.87 6.77
N ALA A 63 8.34 -2.94 6.35
CA ALA A 63 7.51 -4.14 6.43
C ALA A 63 8.05 -5.26 5.51
N LEU A 64 8.42 -4.94 4.27
CA LEU A 64 8.99 -5.89 3.32
C LEU A 64 10.37 -6.43 3.74
N LYS A 65 11.11 -5.68 4.56
CA LYS A 65 12.37 -6.16 5.15
C LYS A 65 12.16 -7.16 6.29
N GLN A 66 11.02 -7.10 6.97
CA GLN A 66 10.74 -7.92 8.17
C GLN A 66 9.82 -9.10 7.90
N ALA A 67 8.88 -8.96 6.95
CA ALA A 67 7.93 -9.99 6.60
C ALA A 67 8.10 -10.39 5.12
N PRO A 68 7.96 -11.68 4.78
CA PRO A 68 7.99 -12.13 3.40
C PRO A 68 6.82 -11.52 2.62
N THR A 69 7.04 -11.24 1.34
CA THR A 69 6.06 -10.59 0.43
C THR A 69 4.68 -11.26 0.44
N ASN A 70 4.60 -12.57 0.73
CA ASN A 70 3.33 -13.29 0.81
C ASN A 70 2.40 -12.83 1.95
N VAL A 71 2.96 -12.19 3.00
CA VAL A 71 2.19 -11.63 4.13
C VAL A 71 1.77 -10.20 3.83
N VAL A 72 2.59 -9.47 3.06
CA VAL A 72 2.33 -8.06 2.71
C VAL A 72 1.26 -7.94 1.62
N MET A 73 1.23 -8.87 0.65
CA MET A 73 0.19 -8.89 -0.41
C MET A 73 -1.25 -8.83 0.15
N PRO A 74 -1.65 -9.70 1.12
CA PRO A 74 -2.96 -9.62 1.76
C PRO A 74 -3.27 -8.25 2.40
N ILE A 75 -2.27 -7.59 2.99
CA ILE A 75 -2.45 -6.29 3.66
C ILE A 75 -2.73 -5.18 2.64
N ASP A 76 -2.07 -5.21 1.48
CA ASP A 76 -2.34 -4.25 0.40
C ASP A 76 -3.80 -4.32 -0.10
N PHE A 77 -4.42 -5.51 -0.06
CA PHE A 77 -5.85 -5.62 -0.35
C PHE A 77 -6.73 -4.97 0.72
N VAL A 78 -6.38 -5.10 2.00
CA VAL A 78 -7.11 -4.42 3.09
C VAL A 78 -6.99 -2.90 2.97
N ARG A 79 -5.85 -2.38 2.51
CA ARG A 79 -5.67 -0.95 2.21
C ARG A 79 -6.71 -0.44 1.20
N LEU A 80 -7.06 -1.22 0.17
CA LEU A 80 -8.10 -0.83 -0.80
C LEU A 80 -9.48 -0.64 -0.15
N ILE A 81 -9.83 -1.47 0.85
CA ILE A 81 -11.08 -1.30 1.62
C ILE A 81 -11.07 0.06 2.33
N TRP A 82 -9.98 0.38 3.03
CA TRP A 82 -9.85 1.66 3.72
C TRP A 82 -9.94 2.83 2.75
N VAL A 83 -9.28 2.76 1.61
CA VAL A 83 -9.38 3.78 0.55
C VAL A 83 -10.82 3.95 0.09
N ALA A 84 -11.57 2.87 -0.13
CA ALA A 84 -12.99 2.95 -0.52
C ALA A 84 -13.86 3.58 0.58
N ILE A 85 -13.64 3.23 1.84
CA ILE A 85 -14.36 3.81 2.98
C ILE A 85 -14.07 5.31 3.07
N PHE A 86 -12.79 5.71 3.06
CA PHE A 86 -12.41 7.12 3.09
C PHE A 86 -12.89 7.88 1.84
N GLY A 87 -12.89 7.24 0.67
CA GLY A 87 -13.44 7.76 -0.58
C GLY A 87 -14.92 8.14 -0.42
N TYR A 88 -15.72 7.20 0.09
CA TYR A 88 -17.14 7.43 0.36
C TYR A 88 -17.38 8.53 1.40
N PHE A 89 -16.65 8.52 2.54
CA PHE A 89 -16.89 9.48 3.62
C PHE A 89 -16.37 10.88 3.33
N LEU A 90 -15.21 11.02 2.68
CA LEU A 90 -14.57 12.32 2.44
C LEU A 90 -15.03 12.97 1.14
N PHE A 91 -15.32 12.17 0.10
CA PHE A 91 -15.65 12.68 -1.23
C PHE A 91 -17.08 12.38 -1.67
N GLY A 92 -17.84 11.57 -0.91
CA GLY A 92 -19.21 11.20 -1.26
C GLY A 92 -19.32 10.27 -2.48
N GLU A 93 -18.21 9.69 -2.93
CA GLU A 93 -18.20 8.76 -4.06
C GLU A 93 -18.90 7.45 -3.67
N VAL A 94 -20.11 7.24 -4.19
CA VAL A 94 -20.84 6.00 -3.98
C VAL A 94 -20.12 4.86 -4.70
N PRO A 95 -19.68 3.81 -3.99
CA PRO A 95 -18.92 2.74 -4.61
C PRO A 95 -19.75 1.97 -5.64
N ASP A 96 -19.21 1.82 -6.85
CA ASP A 96 -19.81 1.06 -7.94
C ASP A 96 -19.89 -0.45 -7.59
N VAL A 97 -20.66 -1.23 -8.35
CA VAL A 97 -20.86 -2.68 -8.18
C VAL A 97 -19.52 -3.43 -8.09
N PHE A 98 -18.51 -2.99 -8.83
CA PHE A 98 -17.16 -3.57 -8.77
C PHE A 98 -16.48 -3.41 -7.41
N VAL A 99 -16.72 -2.31 -6.69
CA VAL A 99 -16.19 -2.11 -5.34
C VAL A 99 -16.86 -3.05 -4.35
N TRP A 100 -18.16 -3.33 -4.51
CA TRP A 100 -18.86 -4.33 -3.71
C TRP A 100 -18.32 -5.75 -3.96
N ILE A 101 -18.08 -6.12 -5.21
CA ILE A 101 -17.49 -7.42 -5.57
C ILE A 101 -16.07 -7.54 -5.01
N GLY A 102 -15.25 -6.50 -5.18
CA GLY A 102 -13.90 -6.44 -4.61
C GLY A 102 -13.91 -6.55 -3.09
N GLY A 103 -14.78 -5.78 -2.43
CA GLY A 103 -14.95 -5.82 -0.98
C GLY A 103 -15.36 -7.20 -0.46
N ALA A 104 -16.29 -7.87 -1.13
CA ALA A 104 -16.70 -9.24 -0.80
C ALA A 104 -15.54 -10.24 -0.94
N MET A 105 -14.73 -10.12 -2.00
CA MET A 105 -13.56 -10.98 -2.23
C MET A 105 -12.50 -10.79 -1.14
N ILE A 106 -12.22 -9.55 -0.75
CA ILE A 106 -11.24 -9.25 0.31
C ILE A 106 -11.77 -9.76 1.66
N PHE A 107 -13.05 -9.57 1.95
CA PHE A 107 -13.68 -10.09 3.17
C PHE A 107 -13.58 -11.62 3.25
N ALA A 108 -13.86 -12.34 2.16
CA ALA A 108 -13.71 -13.79 2.09
C ALA A 108 -12.27 -14.26 2.30
N SER A 109 -11.30 -13.55 1.71
CA SER A 109 -9.87 -13.83 1.89
C SER A 109 -9.44 -13.64 3.35
N GLY A 110 -9.87 -12.55 4.00
CA GLY A 110 -9.59 -12.30 5.42
C GLY A 110 -10.17 -13.40 6.32
N LEU A 111 -11.40 -13.84 6.05
CA LEU A 111 -12.04 -14.94 6.77
C LEU A 111 -11.27 -16.26 6.60
N TRP A 112 -10.79 -16.54 5.38
CA TRP A 112 -10.00 -17.73 5.08
C TRP A 112 -8.64 -17.74 5.81
N ILE A 113 -7.95 -16.60 5.84
CA ILE A 113 -6.68 -16.43 6.56
C ILE A 113 -6.91 -16.63 8.07
N ALA A 114 -7.93 -15.98 8.64
CA ALA A 114 -8.27 -16.12 10.06
C ALA A 114 -8.62 -17.57 10.43
N HIS A 115 -9.34 -18.27 9.56
CA HIS A 115 -9.65 -19.69 9.77
C HIS A 115 -8.39 -20.58 9.71
N THR A 116 -7.44 -20.26 8.82
CA THR A 116 -6.19 -21.01 8.68
C THR A 116 -5.27 -20.80 9.88
N GLU A 117 -5.16 -19.56 10.38
CA GLU A 117 -4.39 -19.20 11.58
C GLU A 117 -4.93 -19.94 12.82
N ASN A 118 -6.25 -19.96 12.99
CA ASN A 118 -6.91 -20.69 14.08
C ASN A 118 -6.69 -22.20 14.03
N ARG A 119 -6.50 -22.78 12.83
CA ARG A 119 -6.17 -24.20 12.69
C ARG A 119 -4.73 -24.48 13.10
N LYS A 120 -3.77 -23.64 12.69
CA LYS A 120 -2.37 -23.76 13.10
C LYS A 120 -2.17 -23.57 14.61
N ARG A 121 -2.91 -22.65 15.23
CA ARG A 121 -2.85 -22.41 16.69
C ARG A 121 -3.44 -23.56 17.52
N LYS A 122 -4.34 -24.36 16.95
CA LYS A 122 -4.88 -25.58 17.59
C LYS A 122 -3.94 -26.78 17.48
N GLU A 123 -2.96 -26.74 16.58
CA GLU A 123 -1.97 -27.82 16.37
C GLU A 123 -0.65 -27.59 17.11
N ALA A 124 -0.45 -26.44 17.76
CA ALA A 124 0.68 -26.23 18.66
C ALA A 124 0.42 -27.00 19.98
N PRO A 125 1.17 -28.08 20.28
CA PRO A 125 0.99 -28.82 21.51
C PRO A 125 1.40 -27.95 22.70
N ASP A 126 0.66 -28.10 23.79
CA ASP A 126 1.00 -27.67 25.14
C ASP A 126 2.37 -28.24 25.53
N ASP A 127 3.45 -27.50 25.29
CA ASP A 127 4.73 -27.72 25.98
C ASP A 127 4.62 -27.08 27.35
N GLY A 128 4.00 -27.85 28.25
CA GLY A 128 4.18 -27.69 29.67
C GLY A 128 5.58 -28.16 30.05
N SER A 129 6.46 -27.22 30.41
CA SER A 129 7.57 -27.49 31.33
C SER A 129 7.90 -26.23 32.14
N GLY A 130 7.48 -26.27 33.41
CA GLY A 130 8.02 -25.44 34.48
C GLY A 130 9.26 -26.04 35.11
#